data_AF-A0A382B1K4-F1
#
_entry.id   AF-A0A382B1K4-F1
#
_cell.length_a   1.000
_cell.length_b   1.000
_cell.length_c   1.000
_cell.angle_alpha   90.00
_cell.angle_beta   90.00
_cell.angle_gamma   90.00
#
_symmetry.space_group_name_H-M   'P 1'
#
loop_
_entity.id
_entity.type
_entity.pdbx_description
1 polymer ?
#
loop_
_entity_poly.entity_id
_entity_poly.type
_entity_poly.pdbx_seq_one_letter_code
_entity_poly.pdbx_strand_id
1 'polypeptide(L)'
;MFDNMSSKKRWQLTMFAFSVFFFVVFAGFSPDIGREMSQREEFSYPDSEVWKASDRAEDKMPEEYWMVFQIVMGASEDSVDHNALTLEVFSETAKRNDQLRADNDTSQYFDVKFNWQVQQNELSTMWGLPDTVRSIMNNETPATSVIRYTGSRYEEATQDDFTYVLTALFNIRT
;
A
#
# COMPACT_ATOMS: atom_id res chain seq x y z
N MET A 1 64.77 -18.68 -10.21
CA MET A 1 63.92 -19.89 -10.37
C MET A 1 63.26 -20.00 -11.76
N PHE A 2 63.22 -18.93 -12.58
CA PHE A 2 62.59 -18.96 -13.91
C PHE A 2 63.55 -18.96 -15.11
N ASP A 3 64.86 -18.77 -14.90
CA ASP A 3 65.83 -18.62 -15.99
C ASP A 3 66.19 -19.90 -16.74
N ASN A 4 65.90 -21.08 -16.16
CA ASN A 4 66.15 -22.39 -16.78
C ASN A 4 64.91 -22.99 -17.48
N MET A 5 63.81 -22.23 -17.62
CA MET A 5 62.58 -22.71 -18.27
C MET A 5 62.55 -22.33 -19.74
N SER A 6 62.16 -23.27 -20.61
CA SER A 6 61.89 -22.94 -22.01
C SER A 6 60.76 -21.92 -22.13
N SER A 7 60.83 -21.05 -23.14
CA SER A 7 59.86 -19.96 -23.35
C SER A 7 58.40 -20.43 -23.30
N LYS A 8 58.12 -21.61 -23.87
CA LYS A 8 56.80 -22.26 -23.85
C LYS A 8 56.32 -22.60 -22.44
N LYS A 9 57.18 -23.16 -21.57
CA LYS A 9 56.84 -23.49 -20.19
C LYS A 9 56.63 -22.25 -19.33
N ARG A 10 57.42 -21.19 -19.55
CA ARG A 10 57.27 -19.90 -18.86
C ARG A 10 55.93 -19.25 -19.21
N TRP A 11 55.56 -19.23 -20.49
CA TRP A 11 54.26 -18.72 -20.93
C TRP A 11 53.09 -19.52 -20.34
N GLN A 12 53.16 -20.86 -20.34
CA GLN A 12 52.12 -21.71 -19.74
C GLN A 12 51.94 -21.44 -18.24
N LEU A 13 53.04 -21.29 -17.50
CA LEU A 13 52.98 -20.99 -16.07
C LEU A 13 52.37 -19.60 -15.80
N THR A 14 52.75 -18.60 -16.60
CA THR A 14 52.19 -17.25 -16.50
C THR A 14 50.70 -17.24 -16.81
N MET A 15 50.27 -17.95 -17.86
CA MET A 15 48.84 -18.10 -18.18
C MET A 15 48.08 -18.82 -17.07
N PHE A 16 48.65 -19.88 -16.50
CA PHE A 16 48.03 -20.60 -15.39
C PHE A 16 47.87 -19.71 -14.15
N ALA A 17 48.92 -19.00 -13.76
CA ALA A 17 48.87 -18.05 -12.64
C ALA A 17 47.84 -16.93 -12.88
N PHE A 18 47.76 -16.42 -14.11
CA PHE A 18 46.76 -15.44 -14.52
C PHE A 18 45.35 -16.00 -14.41
N SER A 19 45.10 -17.21 -14.90
CA SER A 19 43.78 -17.85 -14.79
C SER A 19 43.36 -18.07 -13.33
N VAL A 20 44.26 -18.56 -12.48
CA VAL A 20 43.97 -18.76 -11.05
C VAL A 20 43.63 -17.43 -10.36
N PHE A 21 44.40 -16.38 -10.64
CA PHE A 21 44.10 -15.04 -10.13
C PHE A 21 42.71 -14.56 -10.56
N PHE A 22 42.37 -14.75 -11.84
CA PHE A 22 41.04 -14.41 -12.35
C PHE A 22 39.94 -15.22 -11.67
N PHE A 23 40.10 -16.53 -11.47
CA PHE A 23 39.10 -17.33 -10.75
C PHE A 23 38.87 -16.84 -9.32
N VAL A 24 39.92 -16.38 -8.61
CA VAL A 24 39.78 -15.80 -7.27
C VAL A 24 39.02 -14.47 -7.30
N VAL A 25 39.32 -13.58 -8.25
CA VAL A 25 38.62 -12.30 -8.40
C VAL A 25 37.16 -12.50 -8.79
N PHE A 26 36.89 -13.43 -9.70
CA PHE A 26 35.54 -13.69 -10.20
C PHE A 26 34.68 -14.54 -9.24
N ALA A 27 35.27 -15.25 -8.28
CA ALA A 27 34.53 -15.95 -7.25
C ALA A 27 33.64 -15.02 -6.39
N GLY A 28 34.02 -13.74 -6.26
CA GLY A 28 33.21 -12.73 -5.58
C GLY A 28 31.96 -12.27 -6.34
N PHE A 29 31.84 -12.62 -7.63
CA PHE A 29 30.65 -12.36 -8.46
C PHE A 29 29.72 -13.57 -8.52
N SER A 30 29.86 -14.53 -7.58
CA SER A 30 28.87 -15.59 -7.44
C SER A 30 27.48 -14.96 -7.25
N PRO A 31 26.43 -15.45 -7.92
CA PRO A 31 25.07 -14.91 -7.81
C PRO A 31 24.54 -14.88 -6.36
N ASP A 32 25.11 -15.69 -5.45
CA ASP A 32 24.77 -15.68 -4.03
C ASP A 32 25.53 -14.60 -3.19
N ILE A 33 26.48 -13.89 -3.79
CA ILE A 33 27.35 -12.87 -3.14
C ILE A 33 26.95 -11.43 -3.57
N GLY A 34 25.81 -11.28 -4.24
CA GLY A 34 25.15 -9.99 -4.46
C GLY A 34 23.91 -9.89 -3.59
N ARG A 35 23.76 -8.82 -2.81
CA ARG A 35 22.46 -8.52 -2.20
C ARG A 35 21.55 -8.01 -3.31
N GLU A 36 20.53 -8.78 -3.67
CA GLU A 36 19.35 -8.22 -4.33
C GLU A 36 18.66 -7.30 -3.31
N MET A 37 18.96 -6.00 -3.36
CA MET A 37 18.35 -5.03 -2.47
C MET A 37 17.36 -4.18 -3.26
N SER A 38 16.08 -4.52 -3.18
CA SER A 38 14.99 -3.58 -3.51
C SER A 38 14.71 -2.63 -2.34
N GLN A 39 15.70 -2.39 -1.48
CA GLN A 39 15.52 -1.75 -0.19
C GLN A 39 15.97 -0.29 -0.21
N ARG A 40 15.34 0.50 0.65
CA ARG A 40 15.45 1.96 0.74
C ARG A 40 16.88 2.47 0.97
N GLU A 41 17.74 1.63 1.55
CA GLU A 41 19.16 1.88 1.83
C GLU A 41 19.95 2.29 0.57
N GLU A 42 19.49 1.94 -0.64
CA GLU A 42 20.17 2.29 -1.89
C GLU A 42 19.99 3.75 -2.31
N PHE A 43 18.92 4.40 -1.85
CA PHE A 43 18.52 5.73 -2.32
C PHE A 43 18.84 6.86 -1.34
N SER A 44 19.41 6.55 -0.17
CA SER A 44 19.72 7.55 0.84
C SER A 44 20.94 7.19 1.68
N TYR A 45 21.76 8.20 1.98
CA TYR A 45 22.94 8.02 2.84
C TYR A 45 22.52 7.79 4.29
N PRO A 46 23.15 6.83 5.01
CA PRO A 46 22.88 6.55 6.43
C PRO A 46 23.05 7.78 7.33
N ASP A 47 23.95 8.69 6.96
CA ASP A 47 24.24 9.89 7.74
C ASP A 47 23.27 11.06 7.48
N SER A 48 22.40 10.94 6.46
CA SER A 48 21.49 12.01 6.07
C SER A 48 20.46 12.30 7.18
N GLU A 49 20.10 13.58 7.34
CA GLU A 49 19.07 13.97 8.30
C GLU A 49 17.71 13.32 8.01
N VAL A 50 17.46 13.02 6.72
CA VAL A 50 16.26 12.33 6.24
C VAL A 50 16.23 10.86 6.69
N TRP A 51 17.38 10.16 6.65
CA TRP A 51 17.51 8.79 7.15
C TRP A 51 17.21 8.72 8.65
N LYS A 52 17.87 9.60 9.43
CA LYS A 52 17.67 9.69 10.88
C LYS A 52 16.25 10.12 11.27
N ALA A 53 15.59 10.95 10.47
CA ALA A 53 14.19 11.30 10.69
C ALA A 53 13.27 10.09 10.53
N SER A 54 13.60 9.20 9.58
CA SER A 54 12.84 7.99 9.39
C SER A 54 13.09 6.93 10.45
N ASP A 55 14.35 6.70 10.84
CA ASP A 55 14.66 5.75 11.93
C ASP A 55 13.95 6.18 13.22
N ARG A 56 13.88 7.50 13.46
CA ARG A 56 13.12 8.07 14.58
C ARG A 56 11.61 7.94 14.40
N ALA A 57 11.10 7.94 13.16
CA ALA A 57 9.69 7.70 12.90
C ALA A 57 9.36 6.23 13.16
N GLU A 58 10.20 5.30 12.72
CA GLU A 58 10.03 3.86 12.95
C GLU A 58 10.14 3.51 14.44
N ASP A 59 11.11 4.06 15.17
CA ASP A 59 11.25 3.84 16.62
C ASP A 59 10.11 4.45 17.47
N LYS A 60 9.50 5.55 17.00
CA LYS A 60 8.50 6.30 17.79
C LYS A 60 7.07 6.13 17.33
N MET A 61 6.83 5.75 16.08
CA MET A 61 5.49 5.47 15.59
C MET A 61 5.15 4.04 15.99
N PRO A 62 4.03 3.81 16.69
CA PRO A 62 3.49 2.48 16.89
C PRO A 62 3.42 1.72 15.56
N GLU A 63 3.64 0.40 15.57
CA GLU A 63 3.59 -0.48 14.38
C GLU A 63 2.29 -0.28 13.56
N GLU A 64 1.22 0.13 14.25
CA GLU A 64 -0.10 0.52 13.73
C GLU A 64 -0.09 1.74 12.79
N TYR A 65 1.04 2.43 12.59
CA TYR A 65 1.14 3.56 11.66
C TYR A 65 2.06 3.28 10.46
N TRP A 66 2.72 2.11 10.43
CA TRP A 66 3.69 1.79 9.39
C TRP A 66 3.03 1.36 8.06
N MET A 67 1.75 0.98 8.10
CA MET A 67 1.00 0.51 6.93
C MET A 67 -0.34 1.21 6.80
N VAL A 68 -0.34 2.40 6.18
CA VAL A 68 -1.57 3.04 5.71
C VAL A 68 -1.71 2.74 4.22
N PHE A 69 -2.52 1.74 3.87
CA PHE A 69 -2.92 1.50 2.49
C PHE A 69 -4.07 2.45 2.14
N GLN A 70 -3.76 3.55 1.44
CA GLN A 70 -4.78 4.45 0.92
C GLN A 70 -5.17 4.03 -0.49
N ILE A 71 -6.40 3.53 -0.66
CA ILE A 71 -6.99 3.29 -1.97
C ILE A 71 -7.84 4.49 -2.35
N VAL A 72 -7.46 5.20 -3.43
CA VAL A 72 -8.26 6.28 -4.00
C VAL A 72 -8.94 5.74 -5.26
N MET A 73 -10.27 5.72 -5.24
CA MET A 73 -11.10 5.38 -6.40
C MET A 73 -11.84 6.62 -6.88
N GLY A 74 -11.92 6.77 -8.19
CA GLY A 74 -12.61 7.89 -8.84
C GLY A 74 -13.05 7.48 -10.25
N ALA A 75 -13.97 8.25 -10.81
CA ALA A 75 -14.40 8.10 -12.19
C ALA A 75 -13.20 8.28 -13.15
N SER A 76 -13.16 7.55 -14.27
CA SER A 76 -12.12 7.77 -15.28
C SER A 76 -12.23 9.18 -15.86
N GLU A 77 -11.11 9.73 -16.36
CA GLU A 77 -11.07 11.05 -17.03
C GLU A 77 -12.20 11.19 -18.07
N ASP A 78 -12.46 10.10 -18.81
CA ASP A 78 -13.46 10.04 -19.88
C ASP A 78 -14.93 10.09 -19.40
N SER A 79 -15.20 9.95 -18.10
CA SER A 79 -16.56 9.75 -17.59
C SER A 79 -17.12 10.96 -16.83
N VAL A 80 -16.40 11.56 -15.86
CA VAL A 80 -16.96 12.65 -15.03
C VAL A 80 -15.90 13.53 -14.30
N ASP A 81 -14.87 14.05 -14.97
CA ASP A 81 -13.86 14.97 -14.35
C ASP A 81 -13.23 14.45 -13.04
N HIS A 82 -12.95 13.13 -12.97
CA HIS A 82 -12.39 12.49 -11.77
C HIS A 82 -13.24 12.65 -10.49
N ASN A 83 -14.54 12.90 -10.60
CA ASN A 83 -15.38 13.05 -9.42
C ASN A 83 -15.43 11.74 -8.61
N ALA A 84 -14.83 11.75 -7.43
CA ALA A 84 -14.81 10.63 -6.50
C ALA A 84 -16.06 10.58 -5.59
N LEU A 85 -16.87 11.65 -5.58
CA LEU A 85 -18.06 11.81 -4.72
C LEU A 85 -19.36 11.56 -5.48
N THR A 86 -19.39 10.54 -6.33
CA THR A 86 -20.60 10.09 -7.03
C THR A 86 -21.14 8.81 -6.42
N LEU A 87 -22.45 8.58 -6.58
CA LEU A 87 -23.08 7.35 -6.11
C LEU A 87 -22.46 6.11 -6.76
N GLU A 88 -22.08 6.19 -8.03
CA GLU A 88 -21.45 5.08 -8.77
C GLU A 88 -20.11 4.68 -8.15
N VAL A 89 -19.22 5.65 -7.90
CA VAL A 89 -17.91 5.38 -7.29
C VAL A 89 -18.08 4.79 -5.89
N PHE A 90 -19.02 5.31 -5.11
CA PHE A 90 -19.30 4.80 -3.77
C PHE A 90 -19.89 3.40 -3.78
N SER A 91 -20.83 3.13 -4.68
CA SER A 91 -21.45 1.82 -4.85
C SER A 91 -20.41 0.77 -5.25
N GLU A 92 -19.56 1.08 -6.24
CA GLU A 92 -18.47 0.20 -6.68
C GLU A 92 -17.43 -0.01 -5.57
N THR A 93 -17.09 1.05 -4.82
CA THR A 93 -16.16 0.95 -3.68
C THR A 93 -16.71 0.03 -2.59
N ALA A 94 -17.97 0.24 -2.17
CA ALA A 94 -18.61 -0.60 -1.15
C ALA A 94 -18.69 -2.06 -1.61
N LYS A 95 -19.06 -2.29 -2.88
CA LYS A 95 -19.12 -3.63 -3.47
C LYS A 95 -17.76 -4.32 -3.50
N ARG A 96 -16.70 -3.63 -3.89
CA ARG A 96 -15.33 -4.18 -3.87
C ARG A 96 -14.86 -4.47 -2.45
N ASN A 97 -15.22 -3.63 -1.49
CA ASN A 97 -14.95 -3.88 -0.09
C ASN A 97 -15.69 -5.15 0.38
N ASP A 98 -16.96 -5.31 0.03
CA ASP A 98 -17.73 -6.52 0.34
C ASP A 98 -17.14 -7.79 -0.32
N GLN A 99 -16.63 -7.67 -1.55
CA GLN A 99 -15.93 -8.78 -2.22
C GLN A 99 -14.63 -9.16 -1.53
N LEU A 100 -13.84 -8.15 -1.14
CA LEU A 100 -12.59 -8.34 -0.40
C LEU A 100 -12.86 -8.96 0.99
N ARG A 101 -13.99 -8.63 1.61
CA ARG A 101 -14.47 -9.26 2.85
C ARG A 101 -14.90 -10.71 2.67
N ALA A 102 -15.50 -11.04 1.53
CA ALA A 102 -15.92 -12.40 1.23
C ALA A 102 -14.73 -13.31 0.89
N ASP A 103 -13.59 -12.75 0.50
CA ASP A 103 -12.36 -13.50 0.23
C ASP A 103 -11.60 -13.79 1.54
N ASN A 104 -11.69 -15.04 1.99
CA ASN A 104 -11.06 -15.50 3.23
C ASN A 104 -9.52 -15.53 3.16
N ASP A 105 -8.94 -15.63 1.97
CA ASP A 105 -7.48 -15.68 1.79
C ASP A 105 -6.87 -14.27 1.81
N THR A 106 -7.58 -13.27 1.29
CA THR A 106 -7.10 -11.87 1.26
C THR A 106 -7.49 -11.10 2.52
N SER A 107 -8.68 -11.34 3.06
CA SER A 107 -9.18 -10.64 4.27
C SER A 107 -8.32 -10.88 5.51
N GLN A 108 -7.63 -12.01 5.63
CA GLN A 108 -6.75 -12.32 6.76
C GLN A 108 -5.58 -11.34 6.95
N TYR A 109 -5.23 -10.58 5.91
CA TYR A 109 -4.14 -9.60 5.96
C TYR A 109 -4.57 -8.23 6.48
N PHE A 110 -5.88 -7.98 6.60
CA PHE A 110 -6.39 -6.76 7.22
C PHE A 110 -6.49 -7.02 8.73
N ASP A 111 -5.77 -6.23 9.53
CA ASP A 111 -5.71 -6.41 10.98
C ASP A 111 -6.83 -5.60 11.67
N VAL A 112 -7.58 -6.25 12.56
CA VAL A 112 -8.56 -5.64 13.48
C VAL A 112 -7.95 -4.52 14.34
N LYS A 113 -6.62 -4.48 14.53
CA LYS A 113 -5.95 -3.45 15.32
C LYS A 113 -6.12 -2.02 14.77
N PHE A 114 -6.39 -1.84 13.48
CA PHE A 114 -6.65 -0.52 12.91
C PHE A 114 -8.07 0.02 13.20
N ASN A 115 -8.93 -0.80 13.82
CA ASN A 115 -10.30 -0.44 14.15
C ASN A 115 -10.43 0.59 15.26
N TRP A 116 -9.37 1.00 15.96
CA TRP A 116 -9.54 2.03 17.00
C TRP A 116 -10.05 3.38 16.42
N GLN A 117 -9.81 3.65 15.14
CA GLN A 117 -10.29 4.85 14.44
C GLN A 117 -11.78 4.80 14.10
N VAL A 118 -12.38 3.61 14.12
CA VAL A 118 -13.74 3.35 13.67
C VAL A 118 -14.39 2.58 14.79
N GLN A 119 -15.36 3.14 15.52
CA GLN A 119 -16.00 2.47 16.67
C GLN A 119 -16.85 1.23 16.27
N GLN A 120 -16.29 0.31 15.50
CA GLN A 120 -16.87 -0.92 15.00
C GLN A 120 -16.11 -2.08 15.63
N ASN A 121 -16.87 -2.93 16.32
CA ASN A 121 -16.34 -3.99 17.17
C ASN A 121 -15.93 -5.26 16.39
N GLU A 122 -16.17 -5.31 15.07
CA GLU A 122 -16.31 -6.60 14.36
C GLU A 122 -15.63 -6.72 12.97
N LEU A 123 -15.08 -5.66 12.37
CA LEU A 123 -14.61 -5.73 10.97
C LEU A 123 -13.15 -5.35 10.78
N SER A 124 -12.31 -6.32 10.47
CA SER A 124 -10.91 -6.16 10.06
C SER A 124 -10.82 -5.79 8.57
N THR A 125 -11.28 -4.60 8.19
CA THR A 125 -11.40 -4.23 6.77
C THR A 125 -11.08 -2.77 6.56
N MET A 126 -10.77 -2.39 5.31
CA MET A 126 -10.62 -0.97 4.97
C MET A 126 -11.94 -0.25 5.27
N TRP A 127 -11.91 0.67 6.24
CA TRP A 127 -13.04 1.55 6.49
C TRP A 127 -13.01 2.70 5.49
N GLY A 128 -14.06 2.76 4.67
CA GLY A 128 -14.24 3.79 3.67
C GLY A 128 -15.35 4.78 4.04
N LEU A 129 -15.21 6.01 3.53
CA LEU A 129 -16.31 6.97 3.49
C LEU A 129 -17.58 6.40 2.80
N PRO A 130 -17.47 5.53 1.76
CA PRO A 130 -18.62 4.83 1.20
C PRO A 130 -19.36 3.91 2.17
N ASP A 131 -18.65 3.16 3.02
CA ASP A 131 -19.28 2.30 4.03
C ASP A 131 -20.01 3.11 5.10
N THR A 132 -19.47 4.28 5.45
CA THR A 132 -20.13 5.21 6.37
C THR A 132 -21.43 5.74 5.79
N VAL A 133 -21.42 6.17 4.52
CA VAL A 133 -22.62 6.64 3.84
C VAL A 133 -23.65 5.51 3.70
N ARG A 134 -23.21 4.29 3.34
CA ARG A 134 -24.06 3.10 3.31
C ARG A 134 -24.76 2.85 4.65
N SER A 135 -23.99 2.83 5.74
CA SER A 135 -24.51 2.57 7.09
C SER A 135 -25.53 3.65 7.51
N ILE A 136 -25.30 4.90 7.11
CA ILE A 136 -26.24 6.00 7.36
C ILE A 136 -27.52 5.82 6.54
N MET A 137 -27.42 5.55 5.24
CA MET A 137 -28.60 5.37 4.38
C MET A 137 -29.42 4.14 4.78
N ASN A 138 -28.77 3.10 5.32
CA ASN A 138 -29.42 1.89 5.82
C ASN A 138 -29.97 2.02 7.25
N ASN A 139 -29.86 3.20 7.88
CA ASN A 139 -30.30 3.45 9.26
C ASN A 139 -29.64 2.55 10.31
N GLU A 140 -28.36 2.23 10.09
CA GLU A 140 -27.54 1.40 10.99
C GLU A 140 -26.75 2.25 12.00
N THR A 141 -26.80 3.59 11.86
CA THR A 141 -26.07 4.52 12.71
C THR A 141 -26.98 5.62 13.26
N PRO A 142 -26.70 6.16 14.47
CA PRO A 142 -27.43 7.32 14.98
C PRO A 142 -27.35 8.55 14.07
N ALA A 143 -26.29 8.66 13.25
CA ALA A 143 -26.07 9.77 12.34
C ALA A 143 -27.22 9.93 11.33
N THR A 144 -27.90 8.86 10.92
CA THR A 144 -29.10 8.90 10.07
C THR A 144 -30.18 9.81 10.64
N SER A 145 -30.44 9.68 11.95
CA SER A 145 -31.42 10.50 12.65
C SER A 145 -30.96 11.96 12.83
N VAL A 146 -29.65 12.17 13.04
CA VAL A 146 -29.05 13.50 13.20
C VAL A 146 -29.18 14.31 11.91
N ILE A 147 -28.91 13.70 10.77
CA ILE A 147 -29.08 14.35 9.46
C ILE A 147 -30.52 14.28 8.93
N ARG A 148 -31.44 13.63 9.66
CA ARG A 148 -32.86 13.47 9.32
C ARG A 148 -33.10 12.82 7.96
N TYR A 149 -32.23 11.90 7.57
CA TYR A 149 -32.40 11.16 6.32
C TYR A 149 -33.56 10.17 6.46
N THR A 150 -34.49 10.21 5.50
CA THR A 150 -35.69 9.34 5.46
C THR A 150 -35.93 8.76 4.06
N GLY A 151 -34.91 8.83 3.19
CA GLY A 151 -34.98 8.35 1.82
C GLY A 151 -34.75 6.85 1.69
N SER A 152 -34.37 6.44 0.48
CA SER A 152 -34.15 5.06 0.09
C SER A 152 -32.97 4.41 0.83
N ARG A 153 -32.97 3.08 0.92
CA ARG A 153 -31.79 2.33 1.38
C ARG A 153 -30.64 2.47 0.37
N TYR A 154 -29.42 2.23 0.81
CA TYR A 154 -28.21 2.47 0.00
C TYR A 154 -28.25 1.74 -1.36
N GLU A 155 -28.73 0.50 -1.39
CA GLU A 155 -28.78 -0.33 -2.60
C GLU A 155 -29.84 0.14 -3.62
N GLU A 156 -30.83 0.91 -3.16
CA GLU A 156 -31.95 1.43 -3.94
C GLU A 156 -31.86 2.96 -4.11
N ALA A 157 -30.77 3.56 -3.65
CA ALA A 157 -30.58 5.00 -3.59
C ALA A 157 -30.51 5.64 -4.98
N THR A 158 -31.09 6.83 -5.08
CA THR A 158 -30.89 7.71 -6.24
C THR A 158 -29.70 8.64 -6.02
N GLN A 159 -29.24 9.30 -7.09
CA GLN A 159 -28.19 10.33 -6.96
C GLN A 159 -28.64 11.49 -6.06
N ASP A 160 -29.94 11.81 -6.02
CA ASP A 160 -30.49 12.87 -5.16
C ASP A 160 -30.45 12.48 -3.68
N ASP A 161 -30.85 11.25 -3.36
CA ASP A 161 -30.71 10.66 -2.03
C ASP A 161 -29.27 10.76 -1.51
N PHE A 162 -28.32 10.35 -2.37
CA PHE A 162 -26.90 10.36 -2.06
C PHE A 162 -26.35 11.77 -1.86
N THR A 163 -26.72 12.70 -2.74
CA THR A 163 -26.29 14.10 -2.67
C THR A 163 -26.80 14.77 -1.39
N TYR A 164 -28.03 14.47 -0.98
CA TYR A 164 -28.57 14.94 0.29
C TYR A 164 -27.71 14.50 1.48
N VAL A 165 -27.39 13.20 1.55
CA VAL A 165 -26.60 12.64 2.65
C VAL A 165 -25.21 13.26 2.71
N LEU A 166 -24.50 13.36 1.57
CA LEU A 166 -23.19 14.00 1.52
C LEU A 166 -23.23 15.47 1.93
N THR A 167 -24.21 16.23 1.43
CA THR A 167 -24.38 17.65 1.77
C THR A 167 -24.60 17.83 3.26
N ALA A 168 -25.45 16.99 3.85
CA ALA A 168 -25.74 17.02 5.29
C ALA A 168 -24.53 16.62 6.15
N LEU A 169 -23.77 15.60 5.74
CA LEU A 169 -22.58 15.14 6.45
C LEU A 169 -21.44 16.15 6.45
N PHE A 170 -21.16 16.74 5.28
CA PHE A 170 -20.10 17.73 5.14
C PHE A 170 -20.54 19.14 5.52
N ASN A 171 -21.81 19.33 5.88
CA ASN A 171 -22.41 20.64 6.16
C ASN A 171 -22.13 21.64 5.02
N ILE A 172 -22.21 21.16 3.78
CA ILE A 172 -22.00 21.98 2.59
C ILE A 172 -23.18 22.94 2.50
N ARG A 173 -22.90 24.23 2.65
CA ARG A 173 -23.91 25.27 2.47
C ARG A 173 -24.00 25.59 0.98
N THR A 174 -25.14 25.28 0.38
CA THR A 174 -25.53 25.77 -0.96
C THR A 174 -26.09 27.18 -0.87
#